data_AF-A0A4V3BRY1-F1
#
_entry.id   AF-A0A4V3BRY1-F1
#
_cell.length_a   1.000
_cell.length_b   1.000
_cell.length_c   1.000
_cell.angle_alpha   90.00
_cell.angle_beta   90.00
_cell.angle_gamma   90.00
#
_symmetry.space_group_name_H-M   'P 1'
#
loop_
_entity.id
_entity.type
_entity.pdbx_description
1 polymer ?
#
loop_
_entity_poly.entity_id
_entity_poly.type
_entity_poly.pdbx_seq_one_letter_code
_entity_poly.pdbx_strand_id
1 'polypeptide(L)'
;MANIIPFDTNGKNLPAYLKSFSSEVTNALAAHHSITFPVISIKGKVWTIKRGGEKFIIPNPKDPESPATYVDVVIIKANPKKSKVWYANGWQDGVENGKPDCSSRDSEKPDADCEAPQSKLCATCKHNQWGSKINEKGVATKGKACQDTIRLAISTPDRLNDPHLVRVPPASIKAAGEYGEMLQKRGVPLESVVTRLSFDPEEATPKIMFKAIGFLDEKEFAEAHEIADSELVESILGTAYVPDADDGEGEPEAAAAAAKAVRTAKSTSKVEISKDKTVTADEVKAAIKAGEAGETVAEAKVVQATPEPVPAAVSVESIDVDGIPDLSKISFDD
;
A
#
# COMPACT_ATOMS: atom_id res chain seq x y z
N MET A 1 24.48 50.69 -19.76
CA MET A 1 23.20 50.08 -20.20
C MET A 1 23.50 48.62 -20.53
N ALA A 2 22.87 47.68 -19.84
CA ALA A 2 23.07 46.26 -20.14
C ALA A 2 22.39 45.94 -21.48
N ASN A 3 23.12 45.32 -22.39
CA ASN A 3 22.55 44.80 -23.64
C ASN A 3 21.78 43.52 -23.32
N ILE A 4 20.51 43.67 -22.98
CA ILE A 4 19.61 42.56 -22.65
C ILE A 4 18.89 42.15 -23.93
N ILE A 5 19.06 40.89 -24.33
CA ILE A 5 18.28 40.29 -25.41
C ILE A 5 16.93 39.84 -24.81
N PRO A 6 15.79 40.36 -25.29
CA PRO A 6 14.47 39.99 -24.75
C PRO A 6 14.10 38.55 -25.12
N PHE A 7 13.52 37.83 -24.15
CA PHE A 7 13.26 36.39 -24.21
C PHE A 7 12.20 35.99 -25.26
N ASP A 8 11.27 36.90 -25.61
CA ASP A 8 10.06 36.57 -26.40
C ASP A 8 10.14 36.90 -27.90
N THR A 9 11.31 37.17 -28.46
CA THR A 9 11.43 37.46 -29.90
C THR A 9 11.63 36.18 -30.73
N ASN A 10 10.50 35.57 -31.13
CA ASN A 10 10.36 34.40 -32.02
C ASN A 10 10.83 33.06 -31.42
N GLY A 11 9.87 32.33 -30.84
CA GLY A 11 10.00 31.16 -29.96
C GLY A 11 10.66 29.88 -30.47
N LYS A 12 11.67 29.94 -31.34
CA LYS A 12 12.54 28.79 -31.68
C LYS A 12 14.01 29.15 -31.94
N ASN A 13 14.41 30.41 -31.86
CA ASN A 13 15.77 30.85 -32.18
C ASN A 13 16.52 31.32 -30.93
N LEU A 14 17.05 30.37 -30.15
CA LEU A 14 18.07 30.66 -29.14
C LEU A 14 19.28 31.32 -29.81
N PRO A 15 19.92 32.33 -29.19
CA PRO A 15 21.22 32.83 -29.61
C PRO A 15 22.20 31.70 -29.87
N ALA A 16 23.02 31.82 -30.93
CA ALA A 16 23.89 30.73 -31.38
C ALA A 16 24.79 30.16 -30.26
N TYR A 17 25.23 31.01 -29.33
CA TYR A 17 26.06 30.61 -28.21
C TYR A 17 25.33 29.73 -27.18
N LEU A 18 23.99 29.76 -27.08
CA LEU A 18 23.21 28.95 -26.14
C LEU A 18 22.83 27.57 -26.71
N LYS A 19 22.97 27.34 -28.01
CA LYS A 19 22.55 26.07 -28.65
C LYS A 19 23.42 24.87 -28.31
N SER A 20 24.63 25.08 -27.78
CA SER A 20 25.60 24.03 -27.45
C SER A 20 25.73 23.73 -25.96
N PHE A 21 24.96 24.42 -25.10
CA PHE A 21 25.04 24.20 -23.65
C PHE A 21 24.11 23.07 -23.20
N SER A 22 24.60 22.23 -22.27
CA SER A 22 23.76 21.24 -21.59
C SER A 22 22.71 21.94 -20.73
N SER A 23 21.46 21.50 -20.84
CA SER A 23 20.35 22.04 -20.05
C SER A 23 20.29 21.45 -18.63
N GLU A 24 21.31 20.72 -18.17
CA GLU A 24 21.33 20.06 -16.85
C GLU A 24 21.00 21.00 -15.68
N VAL A 25 21.61 22.18 -15.63
CA VAL A 25 21.36 23.16 -14.56
C VAL A 25 19.94 23.75 -14.66
N THR A 26 19.44 23.96 -15.87
CA THR A 26 18.07 24.46 -16.10
C THR A 26 17.03 23.39 -15.81
N ASN A 27 17.35 22.12 -16.09
CA ASN A 27 16.56 20.96 -15.75
C ASN A 27 16.51 20.78 -14.22
N ALA A 28 17.60 21.02 -13.51
CA ALA A 28 17.62 21.04 -12.05
C ALA A 28 16.73 22.18 -11.50
N LEU A 29 16.79 23.38 -12.09
CA LEU A 29 15.91 24.49 -11.69
C LEU A 29 14.43 24.19 -11.99
N ALA A 30 14.14 23.55 -13.13
CA ALA A 30 12.79 23.13 -13.49
C ALA A 30 12.28 21.96 -12.62
N ALA A 31 13.16 21.09 -12.15
CA ALA A 31 12.83 19.99 -11.25
C ALA A 31 12.31 20.49 -9.88
N HIS A 32 12.66 21.71 -9.48
CA HIS A 32 12.09 22.35 -8.28
C HIS A 32 10.63 22.82 -8.47
N HIS A 33 10.12 22.96 -9.70
CA HIS A 33 8.73 23.41 -9.94
C HIS A 33 7.68 22.32 -9.62
N SER A 34 8.11 21.07 -9.47
CA SER A 34 7.33 19.96 -8.93
C SER A 34 8.31 18.80 -8.84
N ILE A 35 8.72 18.39 -7.63
CA ILE A 35 9.62 17.24 -7.44
C ILE A 35 8.95 16.02 -8.08
N THR A 36 9.33 15.75 -9.34
CA THR A 36 8.75 14.71 -10.18
C THR A 36 9.83 13.66 -10.34
N PHE A 37 9.81 12.67 -9.46
CA PHE A 37 10.70 11.52 -9.55
C PHE A 37 10.15 10.50 -10.56
N PRO A 38 11.02 9.73 -11.21
CA PRO A 38 10.59 8.67 -12.11
C PRO A 38 9.92 7.52 -11.32
N VAL A 39 8.95 6.85 -11.94
CA VAL A 39 8.17 5.78 -11.31
C VAL A 39 8.29 4.51 -12.14
N ILE A 40 8.65 3.41 -11.50
CA ILE A 40 8.61 2.09 -12.12
C ILE A 40 7.22 1.47 -11.88
N SER A 41 6.54 1.18 -12.98
CA SER A 41 5.23 0.55 -13.05
C SER A 41 5.38 -0.93 -13.41
N ILE A 42 4.47 -1.76 -12.89
CA ILE A 42 4.48 -3.23 -12.99
C ILE A 42 3.25 -3.78 -13.70
N LYS A 43 2.62 -2.94 -14.54
CA LYS A 43 1.33 -3.27 -15.18
C LYS A 43 1.50 -4.50 -16.07
N GLY A 44 0.60 -5.47 -15.93
CA GLY A 44 0.60 -6.68 -16.76
C GLY A 44 1.84 -7.57 -16.59
N LYS A 45 2.52 -7.50 -15.44
CA LYS A 45 3.83 -8.14 -15.21
C LYS A 45 4.92 -7.66 -16.18
N VAL A 46 4.80 -6.42 -16.65
CA VAL A 46 5.81 -5.75 -17.48
C VAL A 46 6.37 -4.57 -16.70
N TRP A 47 7.69 -4.44 -16.69
CA TRP A 47 8.38 -3.30 -16.08
C TRP A 47 8.36 -2.11 -17.04
N THR A 48 7.87 -0.97 -16.57
CA THR A 48 7.79 0.27 -17.36
C THR A 48 8.28 1.45 -16.52
N ILE A 49 9.16 2.27 -17.05
CA ILE A 49 9.62 3.51 -16.42
C ILE A 49 8.69 4.64 -16.89
N LYS A 50 8.13 5.39 -15.95
CA LYS A 50 7.39 6.63 -16.21
C LYS A 50 8.26 7.82 -15.82
N ARG A 51 8.57 8.71 -16.76
CA ARG A 51 9.38 9.91 -16.54
C ARG A 51 8.84 11.06 -17.38
N GLY A 52 8.57 12.21 -16.77
CA GLY A 52 8.08 13.39 -17.49
C GLY A 52 6.77 13.18 -18.26
N GLY A 53 5.93 12.23 -17.84
CA GLY A 53 4.70 11.85 -18.55
C GLY A 53 4.88 10.81 -19.67
N GLU A 54 6.12 10.49 -20.04
CA GLU A 54 6.43 9.43 -21.01
C GLU A 54 6.57 8.07 -20.32
N LYS A 55 6.24 6.99 -21.05
CA LYS A 55 6.31 5.61 -20.58
C LYS A 55 7.26 4.80 -21.45
N PHE A 56 8.27 4.20 -20.85
CA PHE A 56 9.27 3.37 -21.51
C PHE A 56 9.21 1.95 -20.97
N ILE A 57 8.98 0.96 -21.83
CA ILE A 57 9.08 -0.45 -21.46
C ILE A 57 10.57 -0.78 -21.27
N ILE A 58 10.91 -1.45 -20.17
CA ILE A 58 12.29 -1.91 -19.96
C ILE A 58 12.49 -3.15 -20.84
N PRO A 59 13.42 -3.11 -21.82
CA PRO A 59 13.68 -4.25 -22.70
C PRO A 59 14.46 -5.34 -21.96
N ASN A 60 14.31 -6.58 -22.39
CA ASN A 60 15.09 -7.70 -21.87
C ASN A 60 16.55 -7.57 -22.34
N PRO A 61 17.55 -7.67 -21.44
CA PRO A 61 18.96 -7.60 -21.83
C PRO A 61 19.39 -8.65 -22.86
N LYS A 62 18.70 -9.80 -22.92
CA LYS A 62 19.00 -10.88 -23.88
C LYS A 62 18.25 -10.77 -25.20
N ASP A 63 17.12 -10.06 -25.22
CA ASP A 63 16.27 -9.92 -26.40
C ASP A 63 15.58 -8.55 -26.36
N PRO A 64 16.14 -7.52 -27.02
CA PRO A 64 15.66 -6.15 -26.96
C PRO A 64 14.22 -5.94 -27.44
N GLU A 65 13.67 -6.86 -28.24
CA GLU A 65 12.29 -6.80 -28.74
C GLU A 65 11.27 -7.31 -27.69
N SER A 66 11.74 -7.97 -26.64
CA SER A 66 10.90 -8.51 -25.57
C SER A 66 10.98 -7.66 -24.29
N PRO A 67 9.90 -7.57 -23.49
CA PRO A 67 9.97 -6.92 -22.18
C PRO A 67 10.88 -7.67 -21.20
N ALA A 68 11.53 -6.94 -20.30
CA ALA A 68 12.38 -7.50 -19.27
C ALA A 68 11.61 -8.47 -18.36
N THR A 69 12.15 -9.67 -18.18
CA THR A 69 11.59 -10.68 -17.26
C THR A 69 11.93 -10.38 -15.80
N TYR A 70 13.03 -9.67 -15.59
CA TYR A 70 13.50 -9.19 -14.29
C TYR A 70 14.20 -7.85 -14.45
N VAL A 71 14.33 -7.11 -13.35
CA VAL A 71 15.16 -5.91 -13.25
C VAL A 71 16.11 -6.05 -12.08
N ASP A 72 17.38 -5.69 -12.29
CA ASP A 72 18.39 -5.67 -11.24
C ASP A 72 18.48 -4.25 -10.70
N VAL A 73 18.30 -4.09 -9.40
CA VAL A 73 18.13 -2.80 -8.74
C VAL A 73 18.83 -2.79 -7.40
N VAL A 74 19.25 -1.63 -6.95
CA VAL A 74 19.66 -1.38 -5.56
C VAL A 74 18.48 -0.73 -4.86
N ILE A 75 18.08 -1.28 -3.71
CA ILE A 75 17.02 -0.68 -2.91
C ILE A 75 17.67 0.31 -1.96
N ILE A 76 17.56 1.60 -2.29
CA ILE A 76 18.21 2.69 -1.54
C ILE A 76 17.56 2.86 -0.16
N LYS A 77 16.22 2.91 -0.13
CA LYS A 77 15.47 3.07 1.13
C LYS A 77 14.05 2.55 0.97
N ALA A 78 13.48 2.07 2.07
CA ALA A 78 12.10 1.59 2.13
C ALA A 78 11.30 2.44 3.11
N ASN A 79 10.04 2.72 2.78
CA ASN A 79 9.13 3.34 3.74
C ASN A 79 8.82 2.32 4.86
N PRO A 80 9.04 2.64 6.15
CA PRO A 80 8.76 1.73 7.25
C PRO A 80 7.26 1.46 7.43
N LYS A 81 6.41 2.40 6.99
CA LYS A 81 4.96 2.26 7.02
C LYS A 81 4.43 1.87 5.64
N LYS A 82 3.30 1.19 5.63
CA LYS A 82 2.56 0.92 4.39
C LYS A 82 1.90 2.22 3.94
N SER A 83 1.78 2.43 2.64
CA SER A 83 0.92 3.47 2.07
C SER A 83 -0.42 2.86 1.65
N LYS A 84 -1.48 3.65 1.73
CA LYS A 84 -2.84 3.28 1.38
C LYS A 84 -3.33 4.04 0.16
N VAL A 85 -4.07 3.34 -0.69
CA VAL A 85 -4.64 3.90 -1.90
C VAL A 85 -6.03 3.30 -2.11
N TRP A 86 -7.04 4.16 -2.30
CA TRP A 86 -8.42 3.76 -2.57
C TRP A 86 -8.99 4.52 -3.76
N TYR A 87 -9.78 3.80 -4.57
CA TYR A 87 -10.47 4.33 -5.74
C TYR A 87 -11.96 4.03 -5.60
N ALA A 88 -12.82 5.05 -5.70
CA ALA A 88 -14.27 4.94 -5.58
C ALA A 88 -14.86 4.04 -6.66
N ASN A 89 -14.36 4.19 -7.90
CA ASN A 89 -14.80 3.41 -9.06
C ASN A 89 -13.90 2.20 -9.34
N GLY A 90 -13.06 1.81 -8.36
CA GLY A 90 -12.02 0.81 -8.55
C GLY A 90 -10.86 1.32 -9.43
N TRP A 91 -9.76 0.58 -9.43
CA TRP A 91 -8.64 0.87 -10.34
C TRP A 91 -9.05 0.51 -11.77
N GLN A 92 -9.10 1.50 -12.65
CA GLN A 92 -9.43 1.29 -14.06
C GLN A 92 -8.17 1.22 -14.90
N ASP A 93 -8.08 0.16 -15.71
CA ASP A 93 -6.91 -0.05 -16.53
C ASP A 93 -6.93 0.84 -17.78
N GLY A 94 -5.86 1.61 -18.00
CA GLY A 94 -5.73 2.51 -19.15
C GLY A 94 -6.13 3.96 -18.89
N VAL A 95 -6.67 4.30 -17.71
CA VAL A 95 -6.86 5.70 -17.31
C VAL A 95 -5.51 6.26 -16.88
N GLU A 96 -4.87 6.99 -17.80
CA GLU A 96 -3.66 7.73 -17.54
C GLU A 96 -3.96 8.85 -16.53
N ASN A 97 -3.28 8.82 -15.38
CA ASN A 97 -3.46 9.77 -14.26
C ASN A 97 -4.77 9.64 -13.48
N GLY A 98 -5.34 8.43 -13.37
CA GLY A 98 -6.36 8.15 -12.35
C GLY A 98 -5.78 8.35 -10.95
N LYS A 99 -5.85 9.58 -10.42
CA LYS A 99 -5.48 9.89 -9.04
C LYS A 99 -6.44 9.15 -8.12
N PRO A 100 -5.96 8.58 -7.01
CA PRO A 100 -6.87 7.96 -6.05
C PRO A 100 -7.78 9.00 -5.41
N ASP A 101 -9.04 8.61 -5.19
CA ASP A 101 -10.00 9.41 -4.41
C ASP A 101 -9.50 9.59 -2.97
N CYS A 102 -8.82 8.57 -2.43
CA CYS A 102 -8.16 8.66 -1.13
C CYS A 102 -6.79 7.98 -1.09
N SER A 103 -5.78 8.70 -0.59
CA SER A 103 -4.44 8.17 -0.32
C SER A 103 -3.95 8.52 1.09
N SER A 104 -3.02 7.73 1.59
CA SER A 104 -2.26 7.99 2.82
C SER A 104 -0.86 7.42 2.66
N ARG A 105 0.18 8.20 2.93
CA ARG A 105 1.58 7.76 2.83
C ARG A 105 2.02 6.93 4.04
N ASP A 106 1.43 7.20 5.20
CA ASP A 106 1.80 6.64 6.50
C ASP A 106 0.83 5.60 7.05
N SER A 107 -0.31 5.35 6.39
CA SER A 107 -1.40 4.49 6.87
C SER A 107 -2.09 4.95 8.16
N GLU A 108 -1.92 6.19 8.60
CA GLU A 108 -2.54 6.72 9.83
C GLU A 108 -3.73 7.62 9.51
N LYS A 109 -3.51 8.66 8.71
CA LYS A 109 -4.54 9.59 8.24
C LYS A 109 -4.44 9.80 6.72
N PRO A 110 -5.55 10.14 6.03
CA PRO A 110 -5.45 10.55 4.64
C PRO A 110 -4.47 11.72 4.46
N ASP A 111 -3.75 11.73 3.34
CA ASP A 111 -2.83 12.83 3.02
C ASP A 111 -3.62 14.13 2.83
N ALA A 112 -2.99 15.29 3.06
CA ALA A 112 -3.64 16.59 2.91
C ALA A 112 -4.07 16.90 1.45
N ASP A 113 -3.41 16.30 0.46
CA ASP A 113 -3.72 16.42 -0.97
C ASP A 113 -4.82 15.45 -1.47
N CYS A 114 -5.44 14.72 -0.53
CA CYS A 114 -6.54 13.80 -0.79
C CYS A 114 -7.84 14.55 -1.13
N GLU A 115 -8.41 14.30 -2.31
CA GLU A 115 -9.62 14.99 -2.77
C GLU A 115 -10.88 14.55 -2.03
N ALA A 116 -10.98 13.26 -1.67
CA ALA A 116 -12.15 12.70 -1.01
C ALA A 116 -11.76 11.77 0.15
N PRO A 117 -11.29 12.32 1.29
CA PRO A 117 -10.90 11.52 2.45
C PRO A 117 -12.08 10.68 2.96
N GLN A 118 -11.89 9.37 3.07
CA GLN A 118 -12.97 8.42 3.40
C GLN A 118 -13.20 8.24 4.91
N SER A 119 -12.23 8.65 5.74
CA SER A 119 -12.25 8.56 7.19
C SER A 119 -11.21 9.51 7.78
N LYS A 120 -11.38 9.93 9.04
CA LYS A 120 -10.34 10.68 9.78
C LYS A 120 -9.11 9.82 10.05
N LEU A 121 -9.31 8.54 10.34
CA LEU A 121 -8.25 7.57 10.60
C LEU A 121 -8.37 6.39 9.64
N CYS A 122 -7.24 5.99 9.08
CA CYS A 122 -7.13 4.85 8.18
C CYS A 122 -7.49 3.53 8.87
N ALA A 123 -7.18 3.41 10.18
CA ALA A 123 -7.48 2.23 10.98
C ALA A 123 -8.99 1.95 11.09
N THR A 124 -9.82 2.99 11.16
CA THR A 124 -11.29 2.89 11.30
C THR A 124 -12.03 2.97 9.98
N CYS A 125 -11.32 3.11 8.86
CA CYS A 125 -11.95 3.24 7.54
C CYS A 125 -12.67 1.95 7.12
N LYS A 126 -13.92 2.08 6.65
CA LYS A 126 -14.74 0.98 6.12
C LYS A 126 -14.07 0.26 4.94
N HIS A 127 -13.27 0.99 4.16
CA HIS A 127 -12.57 0.45 2.98
C HIS A 127 -11.27 -0.27 3.34
N ASN A 128 -10.76 -0.12 4.57
CA ASN A 128 -9.57 -0.83 5.07
C ASN A 128 -9.93 -2.15 5.78
N GLN A 129 -11.21 -2.52 5.81
CA GLN A 129 -11.67 -3.77 6.39
C GLN A 129 -11.45 -4.95 5.44
N TRP A 130 -11.10 -6.12 5.97
CA TRP A 130 -11.10 -7.35 5.19
C TRP A 130 -12.51 -7.65 4.69
N GLY A 131 -12.65 -8.03 3.42
CA GLY A 131 -13.96 -8.26 2.81
C GLY A 131 -14.57 -7.02 2.13
N SER A 132 -13.99 -5.84 2.31
CA SER A 132 -14.53 -4.59 1.73
C SER A 132 -14.35 -4.47 0.22
N LYS A 133 -13.43 -5.22 -0.40
CA LYS A 133 -13.22 -5.16 -1.84
C LYS A 133 -14.34 -5.87 -2.59
N ILE A 134 -15.03 -5.16 -3.45
CA ILE A 134 -16.10 -5.68 -4.30
C ILE A 134 -15.53 -5.96 -5.70
N ASN A 135 -15.88 -7.10 -6.31
CA ASN A 135 -15.52 -7.39 -7.70
C ASN A 135 -16.50 -6.73 -8.69
N GLU A 136 -16.21 -6.82 -10.00
CA GLU A 136 -17.08 -6.27 -11.05
C GLU A 136 -18.52 -6.84 -11.04
N LYS A 137 -18.72 -8.01 -10.42
CA LYS A 137 -20.03 -8.66 -10.27
C LYS A 137 -20.78 -8.23 -9.01
N GLY A 138 -20.27 -7.24 -8.26
CA GLY A 138 -20.90 -6.77 -7.03
C GLY A 138 -20.71 -7.68 -5.81
N VAL A 139 -19.84 -8.69 -5.90
CA VAL A 139 -19.61 -9.68 -4.83
C VAL A 139 -18.37 -9.28 -4.02
N ALA A 140 -18.50 -9.32 -2.69
CA ALA A 140 -17.40 -9.12 -1.77
C ALA A 140 -16.31 -10.18 -1.97
N THR A 141 -15.08 -9.74 -2.11
CA THR A 141 -13.88 -10.58 -2.21
C THR A 141 -13.16 -10.59 -0.86
N LYS A 142 -12.28 -11.57 -0.64
CA LYS A 142 -11.45 -11.65 0.57
C LYS A 142 -10.42 -10.50 0.70
N GLY A 143 -10.42 -9.50 -0.18
CA GLY A 143 -9.49 -8.38 -0.17
C GLY A 143 -10.01 -7.14 0.56
N LYS A 144 -9.12 -6.17 0.75
CA LYS A 144 -9.47 -4.81 1.18
C LYS A 144 -9.68 -3.91 -0.04
N ALA A 145 -10.69 -3.03 0.00
CA ALA A 145 -10.92 -2.06 -1.07
C ALA A 145 -9.80 -1.02 -1.10
N CYS A 146 -9.37 -0.56 0.07
CA CYS A 146 -8.20 0.27 0.27
C CYS A 146 -6.95 -0.63 0.18
N GLN A 147 -6.14 -0.42 -0.85
CA GLN A 147 -4.98 -1.24 -1.14
C GLN A 147 -3.79 -0.82 -0.28
N ASP A 148 -3.18 -1.80 0.38
CA ASP A 148 -1.90 -1.63 1.07
C ASP A 148 -0.76 -1.73 0.05
N THR A 149 0.15 -0.77 0.06
CA THR A 149 1.36 -0.75 -0.79
C THR A 149 2.57 -0.38 0.05
N ILE A 150 3.77 -0.78 -0.38
CA ILE A 150 5.02 -0.25 0.20
C ILE A 150 5.71 0.59 -0.87
N ARG A 151 6.16 1.78 -0.49
CA ARG A 151 6.98 2.64 -1.35
C ARG A 151 8.45 2.30 -1.13
N LEU A 152 9.15 1.99 -2.21
CA LEU A 152 10.60 1.77 -2.22
C LEU A 152 11.23 2.81 -3.14
N ALA A 153 12.33 3.40 -2.66
CA ALA A 153 13.26 4.14 -3.50
C ALA A 153 14.30 3.14 -4.02
N ILE A 154 14.37 2.99 -5.34
CA ILE A 154 15.29 2.05 -5.98
C ILE A 154 16.10 2.75 -7.07
N SER A 155 17.33 2.32 -7.28
CA SER A 155 18.17 2.81 -8.37
C SER A 155 18.69 1.63 -9.19
N THR A 156 19.04 1.87 -10.45
CA THR A 156 19.79 0.87 -11.23
C THR A 156 21.24 0.83 -10.75
N PRO A 157 21.91 -0.34 -10.73
CA PRO A 157 23.32 -0.43 -10.33
C PRO A 157 24.23 0.55 -11.08
N ASP A 158 23.96 0.78 -12.37
CA ASP A 158 24.77 1.68 -13.21
C ASP A 158 24.54 3.19 -12.92
N ARG A 159 23.47 3.55 -12.19
CA ARG A 159 23.07 4.93 -11.91
C ARG A 159 22.36 5.03 -10.56
N LEU A 160 23.15 5.08 -9.49
CA LEU A 160 22.64 5.17 -8.12
C LEU A 160 21.95 6.51 -7.85
N ASN A 161 22.49 7.59 -8.42
CA ASN A 161 22.03 8.98 -8.31
C ASN A 161 20.67 9.31 -8.99
N ASP A 162 20.01 8.33 -9.60
CA ASP A 162 18.71 8.49 -10.25
C ASP A 162 17.66 7.57 -9.58
N PRO A 163 17.22 7.88 -8.34
CA PRO A 163 16.28 7.04 -7.62
C PRO A 163 14.86 7.11 -8.20
N HIS A 164 14.25 5.94 -8.29
CA HIS A 164 12.91 5.71 -8.83
C HIS A 164 11.97 5.22 -7.73
N LEU A 165 10.70 5.60 -7.82
CA LEU A 165 9.66 5.03 -6.99
C LEU A 165 9.19 3.67 -7.55
N VAL A 166 9.27 2.62 -6.74
CA VAL A 166 8.50 1.38 -6.93
C VAL A 166 7.44 1.26 -5.86
N ARG A 167 6.20 0.96 -6.29
CA ARG A 167 5.12 0.57 -5.38
C ARG A 167 5.01 -0.95 -5.35
N VAL A 168 5.34 -1.54 -4.21
CA VAL A 168 5.18 -2.97 -3.95
C VAL A 168 3.69 -3.26 -3.74
N PRO A 169 3.07 -4.11 -4.56
CA PRO A 169 1.64 -4.41 -4.45
C PRO A 169 1.35 -5.34 -3.25
N PRO A 170 0.08 -5.45 -2.80
CA PRO A 170 -0.29 -6.20 -1.60
C PRO A 170 0.23 -7.64 -1.56
N ALA A 171 0.22 -8.35 -2.69
CA ALA A 171 0.67 -9.74 -2.80
C ALA A 171 2.18 -9.91 -2.54
N SER A 172 2.96 -8.84 -2.72
CA SER A 172 4.42 -8.85 -2.64
C SER A 172 4.95 -8.32 -1.31
N ILE A 173 4.09 -7.72 -0.48
CA ILE A 173 4.49 -7.12 0.82
C ILE A 173 5.16 -8.16 1.72
N LYS A 174 4.63 -9.38 1.76
CA LYS A 174 5.20 -10.47 2.56
C LYS A 174 6.62 -10.84 2.07
N ALA A 175 6.79 -11.01 0.76
CA ALA A 175 8.09 -11.32 0.15
C ALA A 175 9.12 -10.21 0.40
N ALA A 176 8.70 -8.93 0.35
CA ALA A 176 9.57 -7.80 0.69
C ALA A 176 10.01 -7.82 2.17
N GLY A 177 9.10 -8.17 3.08
CA GLY A 177 9.41 -8.31 4.50
C GLY A 177 10.37 -9.47 4.79
N GLU A 178 10.13 -10.64 4.20
CA GLU A 178 11.03 -11.81 4.30
C GLU A 178 12.43 -11.50 3.74
N TYR A 179 12.50 -10.72 2.65
CA TYR A 179 13.77 -10.25 2.11
C TYR A 179 14.51 -9.32 3.08
N GLY A 180 13.82 -8.34 3.66
CA GLY A 180 14.40 -7.45 4.66
C GLY A 180 14.89 -8.20 5.91
N GLU A 181 14.11 -9.16 6.41
CA GLU A 181 14.50 -10.01 7.55
C GLU A 181 15.74 -10.86 7.22
N MET A 182 15.82 -11.39 6.01
CA MET A 182 16.99 -12.15 5.53
C MET A 182 18.25 -11.29 5.53
N LEU A 183 18.18 -10.04 5.07
CA LEU A 183 19.32 -9.11 5.10
C LEU A 183 19.68 -8.69 6.52
N GLN A 184 18.69 -8.40 7.35
CA GLN A 184 18.90 -8.04 8.76
C GLN A 184 19.62 -9.16 9.52
N LYS A 185 19.23 -10.42 9.32
CA LYS A 185 19.91 -11.58 9.93
C LYS A 185 21.37 -11.72 9.50
N ARG A 186 21.72 -11.22 8.31
CA ARG A 186 23.10 -11.19 7.81
C ARG A 186 23.88 -9.96 8.25
N GLY A 187 23.24 -8.98 8.91
CA GLY A 187 23.86 -7.72 9.30
C GLY A 187 24.20 -6.82 8.11
N VAL A 188 23.48 -6.99 7.00
CA VAL A 188 23.76 -6.29 5.74
C VAL A 188 22.72 -5.17 5.53
N PRO A 189 23.14 -3.92 5.26
CA PRO A 189 22.23 -2.83 4.95
C PRO A 189 21.60 -3.01 3.56
N LEU A 190 20.37 -2.53 3.40
CA LEU A 190 19.54 -2.76 2.21
C LEU A 190 20.17 -2.19 0.93
N GLU A 191 20.77 -1.01 1.06
CA GLU A 191 21.41 -0.25 -0.01
C GLU A 191 22.75 -0.83 -0.48
N SER A 192 23.30 -1.83 0.23
CA SER A 192 24.55 -2.50 -0.18
C SER A 192 24.34 -3.67 -1.15
N VAL A 193 23.09 -4.06 -1.44
CA VAL A 193 22.77 -5.30 -2.15
C VAL A 193 22.13 -5.04 -3.50
N VAL A 194 22.73 -5.59 -4.56
CA VAL A 194 22.09 -5.69 -5.86
C VAL A 194 21.01 -6.76 -5.79
N THR A 195 19.77 -6.33 -5.98
CA THR A 195 18.56 -7.13 -5.81
C THR A 195 17.86 -7.33 -7.16
N ARG A 196 17.60 -8.58 -7.53
CA ARG A 196 16.75 -8.92 -8.66
C ARG A 196 15.29 -8.85 -8.27
N LEU A 197 14.51 -8.04 -8.97
CA LEU A 197 13.06 -8.06 -8.93
C LEU A 197 12.52 -8.84 -10.12
N SER A 198 11.66 -9.82 -9.86
CA SER A 198 11.02 -10.64 -10.89
C SER A 198 9.56 -10.90 -10.54
N PHE A 199 8.76 -11.35 -11.49
CA PHE A 199 7.38 -11.73 -11.23
C PHE A 199 7.24 -13.23 -10.99
N ASP A 200 6.38 -13.61 -10.06
CA ASP A 200 5.95 -15.00 -9.88
C ASP A 200 5.10 -15.43 -11.10
N PRO A 201 5.51 -16.46 -11.85
CA PRO A 201 4.77 -16.92 -13.04
C PRO A 201 3.45 -17.59 -12.67
N GLU A 202 3.33 -18.19 -11.49
CA GLU A 202 2.16 -18.97 -11.07
C GLU A 202 1.00 -18.07 -10.58
N GLU A 203 1.32 -16.85 -10.16
CA GLU A 203 0.36 -15.91 -9.60
C GLU A 203 -0.33 -15.09 -10.68
N ALA A 204 -1.66 -15.00 -10.67
CA ALA A 204 -2.38 -14.18 -11.65
C ALA A 204 -2.14 -12.67 -11.45
N THR A 205 -1.81 -12.26 -10.21
CA THR A 205 -1.50 -10.86 -9.88
C THR A 205 0.00 -10.60 -9.97
N PRO A 206 0.44 -9.36 -10.20
CA PRO A 206 1.87 -9.03 -10.28
C PRO A 206 2.52 -9.13 -8.89
N LYS A 207 2.90 -10.34 -8.49
CA LYS A 207 3.66 -10.62 -7.27
C LYS A 207 5.15 -10.53 -7.58
N ILE A 208 5.82 -9.61 -6.90
CA ILE A 208 7.25 -9.32 -7.03
C ILE A 208 7.99 -10.23 -6.07
N MET A 209 8.99 -10.92 -6.61
CA MET A 209 9.95 -11.74 -5.90
C MET A 209 11.27 -10.99 -5.81
N PHE A 210 11.88 -11.01 -4.62
CA PHE A 210 13.14 -10.33 -4.31
C PHE A 210 14.24 -11.36 -4.15
N LYS A 211 15.34 -11.22 -4.91
CA LYS A 211 16.50 -12.11 -4.81
C LYS A 211 17.79 -11.31 -4.77
N ALA A 212 18.57 -11.46 -3.72
CA ALA A 212 19.92 -10.89 -3.65
C ALA A 212 20.83 -11.57 -4.68
N ILE A 213 21.50 -10.78 -5.52
CA ILE A 213 22.42 -11.27 -6.57
C ILE A 213 23.87 -11.09 -6.14
N GLY A 214 24.18 -9.98 -5.47
CA GLY A 214 25.53 -9.63 -5.07
C GLY A 214 25.55 -8.34 -4.26
N PHE A 215 26.75 -7.90 -3.90
CA PHE A 215 26.99 -6.65 -3.18
C PHE A 215 27.50 -5.57 -4.13
N LEU A 216 27.21 -4.32 -3.78
CA LEU A 216 27.92 -3.17 -4.33
C LEU A 216 29.36 -3.14 -3.82
N ASP A 217 30.24 -2.48 -4.57
CA ASP A 217 31.57 -2.17 -4.05
C ASP A 217 31.51 -1.06 -2.97
N GLU A 218 32.63 -0.82 -2.30
CA GLU A 218 32.70 0.17 -1.21
C GLU A 218 32.33 1.59 -1.65
N LYS A 219 32.69 1.95 -2.88
CA LYS A 219 32.45 3.30 -3.43
C LYS A 219 30.99 3.48 -3.81
N GLU A 220 30.42 2.50 -4.50
CA GLU A 220 29.02 2.43 -4.88
C GLU A 220 28.12 2.40 -3.63
N PHE A 221 28.52 1.65 -2.59
CA PHE A 221 27.80 1.65 -1.32
C PHE A 221 27.82 3.04 -0.65
N ALA A 222 28.97 3.71 -0.61
CA ALA A 222 29.07 5.05 -0.03
C ALA A 222 28.17 6.05 -0.78
N GLU A 223 28.13 5.98 -2.12
CA GLU A 223 27.23 6.79 -2.95
C GLU A 223 25.76 6.48 -2.66
N ALA A 224 25.37 5.19 -2.63
CA ALA A 224 24.00 4.78 -2.33
C ALA A 224 23.55 5.24 -0.93
N HIS A 225 24.46 5.17 0.04
CA HIS A 225 24.21 5.59 1.42
C HIS A 225 24.01 7.11 1.52
N GLU A 226 24.81 7.92 0.83
CA GLU A 226 24.63 9.38 0.77
C GLU A 226 23.28 9.74 0.11
N ILE A 227 22.92 9.06 -0.98
CA ILE A 227 21.65 9.29 -1.68
C ILE A 227 20.45 8.92 -0.80
N ALA A 228 20.58 7.92 0.08
CA ALA A 228 19.50 7.47 0.95
C ALA A 228 18.98 8.57 1.90
N ASP A 229 19.80 9.56 2.22
CA ASP A 229 19.46 10.69 3.08
C ASP A 229 19.14 11.98 2.30
N SER A 230 19.05 11.88 0.97
CA SER A 230 18.63 13.00 0.13
C SER A 230 17.13 13.32 0.27
N GLU A 231 16.78 14.61 0.15
CA GLU A 231 15.38 15.07 0.11
C GLU A 231 14.58 14.41 -1.03
N LEU A 232 15.25 14.07 -2.13
CA LEU A 232 14.65 13.32 -3.23
C LEU A 232 14.14 11.96 -2.77
N VAL A 233 14.94 11.19 -2.01
CA VAL A 233 14.50 9.89 -1.48
C VAL A 233 13.37 10.05 -0.47
N GLU A 234 13.41 11.05 0.40
CA GLU A 234 12.31 11.34 1.33
C GLU A 234 11.00 11.68 0.60
N SER A 235 11.09 12.45 -0.48
CA SER A 235 9.94 12.77 -1.34
C SER A 235 9.40 11.51 -2.05
N ILE A 236 10.29 10.61 -2.50
CA ILE A 236 9.94 9.33 -3.11
C ILE A 236 9.22 8.45 -2.10
N LEU A 237 9.70 8.37 -0.85
CA LEU A 237 9.05 7.57 0.19
C LEU A 237 7.78 8.22 0.73
N GLY A 238 7.63 9.54 0.53
CA GLY A 238 6.52 10.31 1.08
C GLY A 238 6.65 10.52 2.59
N THR A 239 7.88 10.47 3.11
CA THR A 239 8.22 10.71 4.52
C THR A 239 8.68 12.15 4.76
N ALA A 240 8.85 12.94 3.70
CA ALA A 240 9.12 14.36 3.80
C ALA A 240 8.08 15.02 4.72
N TYR A 241 8.58 15.66 5.78
CA TYR A 241 7.77 16.32 6.79
C TYR A 241 6.93 17.41 6.12
N VAL A 242 5.62 17.16 6.00
CA VAL A 242 4.65 18.23 5.82
C VAL A 242 4.39 18.72 7.24
N PRO A 243 4.76 19.96 7.62
CA PRO A 243 4.35 20.48 8.91
C PRO A 243 2.84 20.31 8.99
N ASP A 244 2.39 19.57 10.01
CA ASP A 244 0.99 19.51 10.36
C ASP A 244 0.50 20.96 10.41
N ALA A 245 -0.41 21.31 9.50
CA ALA A 245 -1.19 22.52 9.69
C ALA A 245 -1.88 22.31 11.03
N ASP A 246 -1.38 23.05 12.03
CA ASP A 246 -1.91 23.22 13.37
C ASP A 246 -3.36 22.74 13.43
N ASP A 247 -3.59 21.63 14.14
CA ASP A 247 -4.92 21.17 14.54
C ASP A 247 -5.50 22.24 15.47
N GLY A 248 -5.88 23.38 14.89
CA GLY A 248 -6.82 24.30 15.47
C GLY A 248 -8.09 23.49 15.68
N GLU A 249 -8.45 23.30 16.94
CA GLU A 249 -9.71 22.73 17.40
C GLU A 249 -10.88 23.54 16.80
N GLY A 250 -11.20 23.22 15.55
CA GLY A 250 -12.38 23.67 14.84
C GLY A 250 -13.40 22.55 14.88
N GLU A 251 -14.19 22.54 15.94
CA GLU A 251 -15.39 21.72 16.07
C GLU A 251 -16.25 21.84 14.81
N PRO A 252 -16.62 20.73 14.11
CA PRO A 252 -17.30 20.83 12.83
C PRO A 252 -18.80 21.08 13.03
N GLU A 253 -19.18 22.31 13.36
CA GLU A 253 -20.56 22.81 13.28
C GLU A 253 -20.96 23.16 11.84
N ALA A 254 -20.77 22.23 10.90
CA ALA A 254 -21.22 22.40 9.52
C ALA A 254 -21.81 21.14 8.87
N ALA A 255 -21.96 20.04 9.63
CA ALA A 255 -22.68 18.85 9.18
C ALA A 255 -24.13 18.76 9.73
N ALA A 256 -24.51 19.63 10.67
CA ALA A 256 -25.84 19.61 11.29
C ALA A 256 -26.91 20.46 10.57
N ALA A 257 -26.51 21.37 9.67
CA ALA A 257 -27.45 22.27 9.00
C ALA A 257 -28.16 21.65 7.77
N ALA A 258 -27.57 20.63 7.14
CA ALA A 258 -28.20 19.96 5.99
C ALA A 258 -29.19 18.84 6.39
N ALA A 259 -29.15 18.33 7.62
CA ALA A 259 -30.04 17.27 8.09
C ALA A 259 -31.37 17.77 8.71
N LYS A 260 -31.52 19.07 8.97
CA LYS A 260 -32.75 19.67 9.55
C LYS A 260 -33.75 20.20 8.52
N ALA A 261 -33.42 20.24 7.23
CA ALA A 261 -34.33 20.75 6.19
C ALA A 261 -35.27 19.70 5.58
N VAL A 262 -35.03 18.39 5.77
CA VAL A 262 -35.84 17.33 5.13
C VAL A 262 -36.88 16.69 6.08
N ARG A 263 -36.81 16.94 7.39
CA ARG A 263 -37.73 16.31 8.38
C ARG A 263 -39.00 17.10 8.72
N THR A 264 -39.20 18.29 8.17
CA THR A 264 -40.32 19.18 8.55
C THR A 264 -41.51 19.17 7.58
N ALA A 265 -41.60 18.21 6.65
CA ALA A 265 -42.65 18.22 5.62
C ALA A 265 -43.66 17.05 5.67
N LYS A 266 -43.66 16.19 6.69
CA LYS A 266 -44.67 15.10 6.73
C LYS A 266 -45.05 14.65 8.14
N SER A 267 -45.82 15.48 8.83
CA SER A 267 -46.67 15.02 9.95
C SER A 267 -47.82 15.99 10.16
N THR A 268 -48.95 15.71 9.51
CA THR A 268 -50.28 16.07 10.03
C THR A 268 -51.26 15.02 9.51
N SER A 269 -51.72 14.13 10.40
CA SER A 269 -53.10 13.63 10.45
C SER A 269 -53.23 12.73 11.67
N LYS A 270 -53.86 13.31 12.68
CA LYS A 270 -54.30 12.76 13.96
C LYS A 270 -55.60 11.99 13.75
N VAL A 271 -55.75 10.79 14.32
CA VAL A 271 -57.03 10.26 14.81
C VAL A 271 -56.80 9.45 16.09
N GLU A 272 -57.54 9.84 17.13
CA GLU A 272 -57.66 9.22 18.46
C GLU A 272 -58.61 8.01 18.43
N ILE A 273 -58.48 7.04 19.35
CA ILE A 273 -59.49 6.66 20.36
C ILE A 273 -59.11 5.35 21.10
N SER A 274 -59.12 5.50 22.43
CA SER A 274 -59.45 4.65 23.59
C SER A 274 -59.48 3.11 23.59
N LYS A 275 -58.75 2.60 24.61
CA LYS A 275 -59.06 1.57 25.64
C LYS A 275 -60.24 0.60 25.46
N ASP A 276 -59.89 -0.68 25.67
CA ASP A 276 -60.50 -1.68 26.57
C ASP A 276 -60.89 -3.00 25.87
N LYS A 277 -60.06 -4.06 26.05
CA LYS A 277 -60.51 -5.39 26.53
C LYS A 277 -59.35 -6.39 26.61
N THR A 278 -59.32 -7.07 27.74
CA THR A 278 -58.51 -8.24 28.11
C THR A 278 -58.97 -9.48 27.34
N VAL A 279 -58.04 -10.27 26.79
CA VAL A 279 -58.29 -11.64 26.30
C VAL A 279 -57.15 -12.56 26.73
N THR A 280 -57.53 -13.72 27.22
CA THR A 280 -56.76 -14.78 27.91
C THR A 280 -55.96 -15.69 26.97
N ALA A 281 -55.04 -16.45 27.57
CA ALA A 281 -53.93 -17.20 26.96
C ALA A 281 -54.27 -18.38 26.02
N ASP A 282 -55.53 -18.57 25.60
CA ASP A 282 -55.92 -19.67 24.73
C ASP A 282 -56.15 -19.29 23.26
N GLU A 283 -56.15 -17.99 22.89
CA GLU A 283 -56.24 -17.56 21.48
C GLU A 283 -54.87 -17.25 20.83
N VAL A 284 -53.78 -17.29 21.60
CA VAL A 284 -52.42 -17.05 21.08
C VAL A 284 -51.84 -18.28 20.34
N LYS A 285 -52.45 -19.47 20.49
CA LYS A 285 -52.01 -20.68 19.78
C LYS A 285 -52.52 -20.81 18.33
N ALA A 286 -53.37 -19.89 17.86
CA ALA A 286 -53.90 -19.94 16.48
C ALA A 286 -53.29 -18.91 15.52
N ALA A 287 -52.46 -17.96 15.99
CA ALA A 287 -51.84 -16.94 15.13
C ALA A 287 -50.38 -17.25 14.72
N ILE A 288 -49.77 -18.31 15.26
CA ILE A 288 -48.45 -18.79 14.81
C ILE A 288 -48.62 -19.68 13.56
N LYS A 289 -49.14 -19.12 12.46
CA LYS A 289 -49.08 -19.74 11.12
C LYS A 289 -49.31 -18.77 9.96
N ALA A 290 -48.68 -17.59 10.00
CA ALA A 290 -48.38 -16.66 8.90
C ALA A 290 -47.88 -15.37 9.59
N GLY A 291 -46.74 -14.72 9.36
CA GLY A 291 -45.76 -14.63 8.27
C GLY A 291 -45.31 -13.15 8.26
N GLU A 292 -43.99 -12.89 8.37
CA GLU A 292 -43.29 -11.57 8.38
C GLU A 292 -43.48 -10.68 9.64
N ALA A 293 -42.52 -9.93 10.20
CA ALA A 293 -41.19 -9.44 9.82
C ALA A 293 -40.30 -9.19 11.08
N GLY A 294 -39.05 -8.72 10.92
CA GLY A 294 -38.02 -8.42 11.96
C GLY A 294 -38.44 -7.41 13.05
N GLU A 295 -37.65 -7.00 14.06
CA GLU A 295 -36.20 -6.79 14.21
C GLU A 295 -35.93 -6.39 15.69
N THR A 296 -34.88 -6.94 16.35
CA THR A 296 -34.15 -6.43 17.57
C THR A 296 -34.95 -6.17 18.88
N VAL A 297 -34.44 -6.22 20.12
CA VAL A 297 -33.15 -5.92 20.75
C VAL A 297 -32.97 -6.79 22.03
N ALA A 298 -31.70 -6.97 22.42
CA ALA A 298 -31.10 -7.42 23.68
C ALA A 298 -31.87 -7.10 25.00
N GLU A 299 -31.62 -7.69 26.16
CA GLU A 299 -30.42 -8.31 26.73
C GLU A 299 -30.83 -9.09 28.00
N ALA A 300 -30.34 -10.32 28.20
CA ALA A 300 -30.30 -10.95 29.52
C ALA A 300 -29.12 -11.93 29.63
N LYS A 301 -28.41 -11.76 30.74
CA LYS A 301 -27.05 -12.16 31.10
C LYS A 301 -26.79 -13.68 31.15
N VAL A 302 -25.58 -14.04 30.72
CA VAL A 302 -24.92 -15.35 30.76
C VAL A 302 -24.58 -15.80 32.19
N VAL A 303 -24.80 -17.08 32.51
CA VAL A 303 -24.00 -17.86 33.48
C VAL A 303 -23.75 -19.28 32.91
N GLN A 304 -22.56 -19.78 33.19
CA GLN A 304 -21.76 -20.83 32.54
C GLN A 304 -22.29 -22.27 32.65
N ALA A 305 -21.86 -23.13 31.70
CA ALA A 305 -21.62 -24.54 31.95
C ALA A 305 -20.41 -25.03 31.13
N THR A 306 -19.34 -25.36 31.85
CA THR A 306 -18.16 -26.13 31.46
C THR A 306 -18.52 -27.60 31.21
N PRO A 307 -17.97 -28.28 30.20
CA PRO A 307 -17.88 -29.74 30.22
C PRO A 307 -16.49 -30.20 30.70
N GLU A 308 -16.50 -31.10 31.69
CA GLU A 308 -15.37 -31.83 32.28
C GLU A 308 -15.42 -33.32 31.81
N PRO A 309 -14.50 -34.22 32.20
CA PRO A 309 -13.26 -34.57 31.50
C PRO A 309 -13.22 -36.02 30.95
N VAL A 310 -12.17 -36.32 30.18
CA VAL A 310 -11.82 -37.68 29.69
C VAL A 310 -10.87 -38.36 30.68
N PRO A 311 -11.01 -39.67 31.00
CA PRO A 311 -10.23 -40.31 32.06
C PRO A 311 -8.79 -40.71 31.67
N ALA A 312 -7.92 -40.60 32.69
CA ALA A 312 -6.54 -41.05 32.89
C ALA A 312 -6.33 -42.57 32.71
N ALA A 313 -5.14 -43.20 32.77
CA ALA A 313 -3.70 -42.91 32.60
C ALA A 313 -3.02 -44.29 32.74
N VAL A 314 -1.86 -44.52 32.11
CA VAL A 314 -0.91 -45.57 32.54
C VAL A 314 0.51 -45.00 32.45
N SER A 315 1.22 -45.12 33.57
CA SER A 315 2.59 -44.70 33.86
C SER A 315 3.65 -45.65 33.32
N VAL A 316 4.84 -45.14 32.97
CA VAL A 316 6.13 -45.80 33.27
C VAL A 316 7.30 -44.79 33.25
N GLU A 317 8.27 -45.11 34.09
CA GLU A 317 9.44 -44.36 34.56
C GLU A 317 10.56 -44.10 33.54
N SER A 318 11.41 -43.14 33.93
CA SER A 318 12.81 -42.86 33.58
C SER A 318 13.47 -43.66 32.44
N ILE A 319 13.96 -42.92 31.43
CA ILE A 319 14.98 -43.41 30.51
C ILE A 319 16.25 -42.58 30.68
N ASP A 320 17.30 -43.32 31.01
CA ASP A 320 18.69 -42.93 31.19
C ASP A 320 19.33 -42.29 29.96
N VAL A 321 20.25 -41.38 30.27
CA VAL A 321 21.32 -40.88 29.40
C VAL A 321 22.35 -42.00 29.26
N ASP A 322 22.29 -42.78 28.17
CA ASP A 322 23.43 -43.51 27.61
C ASP A 322 23.04 -44.12 26.25
N GLY A 323 23.51 -43.52 25.16
CA GLY A 323 23.17 -43.98 23.81
C GLY A 323 23.61 -43.06 22.68
N ILE A 324 24.78 -42.43 22.80
CA ILE A 324 25.47 -41.80 21.67
C ILE A 324 26.19 -42.93 20.92
N PRO A 325 25.87 -43.24 19.65
CA PRO A 325 26.72 -44.11 18.85
C PRO A 325 28.04 -43.38 18.55
N ASP A 326 29.12 -43.97 19.05
CA ASP A 326 30.51 -43.57 18.83
C ASP A 326 30.85 -43.56 17.33
N LEU A 327 31.08 -42.36 16.77
CA LEU A 327 31.43 -42.11 15.37
C LEU A 327 32.93 -42.35 15.06
N SER A 328 33.71 -42.93 15.97
CA SER A 328 35.14 -43.19 15.74
C SER A 328 35.46 -44.45 14.92
N LYS A 329 34.48 -45.13 14.33
CA LYS A 329 34.70 -46.36 13.53
C LYS A 329 34.26 -46.30 12.07
N ILE A 330 33.96 -45.13 11.52
CA ILE A 330 33.75 -45.00 10.08
C ILE A 330 35.11 -44.77 9.43
N SER A 331 35.73 -45.86 8.98
CA SER A 331 36.90 -45.84 8.10
C SER A 331 36.46 -45.48 6.67
N PHE A 332 37.20 -44.55 6.07
CA PHE A 332 37.13 -44.16 4.67
C PHE A 332 38.18 -44.98 3.93
N ASP A 333 37.77 -45.96 3.11
CA ASP A 333 38.60 -46.57 2.08
C ASP A 333 37.69 -47.15 0.97
N ASP A 334 38.15 -46.95 -0.28
CA ASP A 334 37.51 -47.11 -1.60
C ASP A 334 36.58 -45.99 -2.12
#